data_AF-A0AAU1H563-F1
#
_entry.id   AF-A0AAU1H563-F1
#
_cell.length_a   1.000
_cell.length_b   1.000
_cell.length_c   1.000
_cell.angle_alpha   90.00
_cell.angle_beta   90.00
_cell.angle_gamma   90.00
#
_symmetry.space_group_name_H-M   'P 1'
#
loop_
_entity.id
_entity.type
_entity.pdbx_description
1 polymer ?
#
loop_
_entity_poly.entity_id
_entity_poly.type
_entity_poly.pdbx_seq_one_letter_code
_entity_poly.pdbx_strand_id
1 'polypeptide(L)'
;MNDLTAKLSQEQTVLLNTMAQQYLIEGVWPVWSFTVATLDNYDLEAEELIRSLPRVGSHGNIGISYGLTSQSGPYLADDDRPALTIAACLHLPELQPYMSDPFLRVLHVLIAMQRSAPISTQEAARPRFTIDDITRELPGLPQGFAARLPGILALEPATLGGSSGGTAAEGSWWRELRREIRQYKEAKTLHDYVQSTARRVTAQANEVPGAAPIASAPVPRPTPIPYVDEGANANLAGSSRLDLGDYELRWPAVLFVSEGERVLRATGPSWEDRAKWFLTEAFAGTTAVTDFEEVPRHRDLADDPWATTASRWGSAQPTGRNQRDWLEELIKRASELRYAAAPRPYWPQRNGSDLVPDGRTARDTRQDFARLISEFADNGYLAEVFGEHCVDRHDDLPDASKVIEVRLGIADLWPLAPETWDENTFYGLIEVLHDLVSRPRTRQSHSFNDCGWHHFDFHSGSARVLYRWKVNQLLREAGIEYELATEGEDLGRLVAVTDDARSELVHQALSDSTPLITTRVRHAIALFRERDTTVESKRSAIVTLAGILEERRALLKDHLGKDEGALFEIANRYDLRHRKADQLGDYDEVFLDWIFWWYLGTVELTNRLIASRAAS
;
A
#
# COMPACT_ATOMS: atom_id res chain seq x y z
N MET A 1 22.20 10.31 10.86
CA MET A 1 21.62 9.44 11.90
C MET A 1 20.78 10.35 12.78
N ASN A 2 19.46 10.35 12.61
CA ASN A 2 18.58 11.18 13.44
C ASN A 2 18.49 10.56 14.82
N ASP A 3 19.15 11.19 15.80
CA ASP A 3 19.15 10.78 17.19
C ASP A 3 17.79 11.15 17.81
N LEU A 4 17.09 10.17 18.41
CA LEU A 4 15.83 10.42 19.11
C LEU A 4 15.98 11.38 20.30
N THR A 5 17.22 11.64 20.73
CA THR A 5 17.55 12.61 21.79
C THR A 5 17.90 14.00 21.25
N ALA A 6 17.89 14.19 19.92
CA ALA A 6 18.17 15.48 19.30
C ALA A 6 17.16 16.54 19.77
N LYS A 7 17.65 17.76 20.02
CA LYS A 7 16.82 18.88 20.44
C LYS A 7 15.79 19.18 19.34
N LEU A 8 14.52 19.21 19.72
CA LEU A 8 13.41 19.55 18.82
C LEU A 8 13.34 21.06 18.54
N SER A 9 12.80 21.40 17.37
CA SER A 9 12.40 22.77 17.08
C SER A 9 11.24 23.21 17.98
N GLN A 10 10.98 24.52 18.04
CA GLN A 10 9.86 25.03 18.82
C GLN A 10 8.52 24.53 18.25
N GLU A 11 8.41 24.49 16.93
CA GLU A 11 7.23 24.04 16.18
C GLU A 11 6.96 22.55 16.39
N GLN A 12 8.01 21.71 16.32
CA GLN A 12 7.91 20.28 16.66
C GLN A 12 7.45 20.07 18.11
N THR A 13 7.91 20.92 19.03
CA THR A 13 7.50 20.87 20.44
C THR A 13 6.03 21.26 20.61
N VAL A 14 5.53 22.23 19.84
CA VAL A 14 4.10 22.62 19.83
C VAL A 14 3.22 21.46 19.34
N LEU A 15 3.61 20.77 18.28
CA LEU A 15 2.91 19.57 17.78
C LEU A 15 2.80 18.50 18.88
N LEU A 16 3.93 18.12 19.48
CA LEU A 16 3.96 17.07 20.51
C LEU A 16 3.16 17.45 21.76
N ASN A 17 3.23 18.71 22.20
CA ASN A 17 2.44 19.20 23.33
C ASN A 17 0.94 19.19 23.04
N THR A 18 0.52 19.59 21.83
CA THR A 18 -0.89 19.57 21.42
C THR A 18 -1.45 18.15 21.53
N MET A 19 -0.72 17.16 21.02
CA MET A 19 -1.11 15.75 21.09
C MET A 19 -1.11 15.21 22.52
N ALA A 20 -0.08 15.54 23.31
CA ALA A 20 0.07 15.07 24.68
C ALA A 20 -1.01 15.65 25.61
N GLN A 21 -1.31 16.95 25.50
CA GLN A 21 -2.33 17.59 26.32
C GLN A 21 -3.71 16.98 26.08
N GLN A 22 -4.09 16.79 24.82
CA GLN A 22 -5.39 16.19 24.51
C GLN A 22 -5.49 14.75 25.06
N TYR A 23 -4.41 13.98 24.96
CA TYR A 23 -4.36 12.63 25.52
C TYR A 23 -4.43 12.60 27.06
N LEU A 24 -3.83 13.60 27.73
CA LEU A 24 -3.90 13.71 29.18
C LEU A 24 -5.31 14.12 29.67
N ILE A 25 -6.05 14.90 28.88
CA ILE A 25 -7.41 15.34 29.19
C ILE A 25 -8.43 14.23 28.92
N GLU A 26 -8.45 13.70 27.69
CA GLU A 26 -9.51 12.79 27.23
C GLU A 26 -9.16 11.31 27.41
N GLY A 27 -7.89 10.98 27.68
CA GLY A 27 -7.41 9.60 27.74
C GLY A 27 -7.30 8.90 26.38
N VAL A 28 -7.59 9.61 25.28
CA VAL A 28 -7.53 9.13 23.89
C VAL A 28 -6.72 10.12 23.05
N TRP A 29 -5.92 9.64 22.11
CA TRP A 29 -5.15 10.49 21.19
C TRP A 29 -6.09 11.34 20.32
N PRO A 30 -5.75 12.60 20.02
CA PRO A 30 -6.56 13.45 19.15
C PRO A 30 -6.73 12.83 17.76
N VAL A 31 -7.87 13.10 17.12
CA VAL A 31 -7.99 12.92 15.67
C VAL A 31 -7.06 13.89 14.94
N TRP A 32 -6.59 13.50 13.77
CA TRP A 32 -5.60 14.27 13.02
C TRP A 32 -6.14 15.64 12.64
N SER A 33 -7.40 15.72 12.19
CA SER A 33 -8.10 16.97 11.90
C SER A 33 -8.10 17.98 13.05
N PHE A 34 -8.22 17.52 14.31
CA PHE A 34 -8.10 18.39 15.49
C PHE A 34 -6.68 18.94 15.64
N THR A 35 -5.67 18.09 15.40
CA THR A 35 -4.27 18.48 15.50
C THR A 35 -3.92 19.50 14.41
N VAL A 36 -4.35 19.24 13.17
CA VAL A 36 -4.22 20.16 12.03
C VAL A 36 -4.87 21.50 12.36
N ALA A 37 -6.16 21.52 12.69
CA ALA A 37 -6.89 22.75 12.99
C ALA A 37 -6.31 23.54 14.18
N THR A 38 -5.71 22.84 15.16
CA THR A 38 -5.04 23.49 16.29
C THR A 38 -3.74 24.15 15.86
N LEU A 39 -2.95 23.49 15.01
CA LEU A 39 -1.68 24.01 14.51
C LEU A 39 -1.85 25.10 13.45
N ASP A 40 -2.93 25.07 12.67
CA ASP A 40 -3.30 26.13 11.73
C ASP A 40 -3.48 27.48 12.45
N ASN A 41 -3.98 27.48 13.70
CA ASN A 41 -4.09 28.71 14.51
C ASN A 41 -2.72 29.33 14.86
N TYR A 42 -1.63 28.58 14.66
CA TYR A 42 -0.26 29.02 14.88
C TYR A 42 0.51 29.21 13.56
N ASP A 43 -0.16 29.16 12.40
CA ASP A 43 0.45 29.15 11.06
C ASP A 43 1.50 28.02 10.89
N LEU A 44 1.19 26.83 11.41
CA LEU A 44 2.09 25.68 11.43
C LEU A 44 1.55 24.50 10.61
N GLU A 45 2.33 24.04 9.63
CA GLU A 45 1.99 22.89 8.77
C GLU A 45 2.16 21.54 9.52
N ALA A 46 1.07 21.01 10.08
CA ALA A 46 1.10 19.79 10.90
C ALA A 46 1.69 18.57 10.18
N GLU A 47 1.39 18.39 8.89
CA GLU A 47 1.92 17.30 8.08
C GLU A 47 3.44 17.36 7.89
N GLU A 48 3.98 18.56 7.67
CA GLU A 48 5.42 18.77 7.54
C GLU A 48 6.11 18.51 8.89
N LEU A 49 5.54 19.03 9.97
CA LEU A 49 6.09 18.89 11.32
C LEU A 49 6.14 17.44 11.76
N ILE A 50 5.05 16.66 11.59
CA ILE A 50 5.04 15.26 12.02
C ILE A 50 6.02 14.39 11.21
N ARG A 51 6.22 14.69 9.92
CA ARG A 51 7.22 14.02 9.07
C ARG A 51 8.65 14.41 9.42
N SER A 52 8.86 15.63 9.93
CA SER A 52 10.19 16.13 10.33
C SER A 52 10.71 15.56 11.67
N LEU A 53 9.86 14.89 12.46
CA LEU A 53 10.24 14.40 13.78
C LEU A 53 11.37 13.35 13.73
N PRO A 54 12.28 13.33 14.72
CA PRO A 54 13.34 12.34 14.79
C PRO A 54 12.83 10.89 14.73
N ARG A 55 13.48 10.09 13.88
CA ARG A 55 13.16 8.66 13.68
C ARG A 55 14.45 7.88 13.38
N VAL A 56 14.49 6.63 13.83
CA VAL A 56 15.58 5.67 13.58
C VAL A 56 15.03 4.43 12.88
N GLY A 57 15.89 3.72 12.14
CA GLY A 57 15.51 2.57 11.31
C GLY A 57 15.27 2.95 9.86
N SER A 58 14.39 2.22 9.18
CA SER A 58 14.12 2.46 7.76
C SER A 58 13.40 3.81 7.54
N HIS A 59 13.82 4.53 6.49
CA HIS A 59 13.23 5.82 6.07
C HIS A 59 12.26 5.66 4.89
N GLY A 60 11.98 4.42 4.45
CA GLY A 60 11.01 4.08 3.39
C GLY A 60 9.88 3.17 3.88
N ASN A 61 8.98 2.76 2.97
CA ASN A 61 7.82 1.90 3.28
C ASN A 61 8.17 0.44 3.67
N ILE A 62 9.46 0.09 3.69
CA ILE A 62 9.97 -1.27 3.91
C ILE A 62 11.03 -1.23 5.01
N GLY A 63 10.81 -1.98 6.09
CA GLY A 63 11.73 -2.11 7.23
C GLY A 63 11.18 -1.52 8.53
N ILE A 64 11.73 -1.94 9.67
CA ILE A 64 11.31 -1.45 10.99
C ILE A 64 11.80 0.00 11.20
N SER A 65 10.91 0.86 11.69
CA SER A 65 11.26 2.24 12.09
C SER A 65 10.67 2.55 13.46
N TYR A 66 11.31 3.45 14.21
CA TYR A 66 10.87 3.88 15.52
C TYR A 66 11.18 5.36 15.71
N GLY A 67 10.19 6.13 16.14
CA GLY A 67 10.26 7.57 16.27
C GLY A 67 9.44 8.07 17.46
N LEU A 68 9.32 9.39 17.59
CA LEU A 68 8.52 10.01 18.65
C LEU A 68 7.00 9.78 18.49
N THR A 69 6.56 9.46 17.27
CA THR A 69 5.17 9.15 16.93
C THR A 69 5.03 7.76 16.34
N SER A 70 3.83 7.19 16.42
CA SER A 70 3.46 5.94 15.75
C SER A 70 3.74 6.04 14.25
N GLN A 71 4.13 4.93 13.62
CA GLN A 71 4.35 4.91 12.18
C GLN A 71 3.00 5.19 11.49
N SER A 72 2.92 6.33 10.83
CA SER A 72 1.78 6.75 10.02
C SER A 72 2.19 6.56 8.56
N GLY A 73 1.26 6.17 7.70
CA GLY A 73 1.54 6.00 6.27
C GLY A 73 2.05 7.30 5.61
N PRO A 74 2.26 7.33 4.28
CA PRO A 74 2.65 8.56 3.59
C PRO A 74 1.62 9.70 3.76
N TYR A 75 0.39 9.38 4.18
CA TYR A 75 -0.71 10.31 4.40
C TYR A 75 -1.44 9.96 5.71
N LEU A 76 -1.93 10.98 6.42
CA LEU A 76 -2.78 10.86 7.62
C LEU A 76 -4.17 11.40 7.28
N ALA A 77 -5.20 10.56 7.36
CA ALA A 77 -6.58 10.96 7.16
C ALA A 77 -7.11 11.76 8.36
N ASP A 78 -8.17 12.55 8.17
CA ASP A 78 -8.73 13.43 9.21
C ASP A 78 -9.15 12.72 10.50
N ASP A 79 -9.57 11.46 10.39
CA ASP A 79 -10.01 10.59 11.48
C ASP A 79 -8.88 9.75 12.09
N ASP A 80 -7.70 9.74 11.48
CA ASP A 80 -6.53 9.04 12.02
C ASP A 80 -6.14 9.61 13.39
N ARG A 81 -5.61 8.76 14.26
CA ARG A 81 -5.17 9.14 15.61
C ARG A 81 -3.70 8.81 15.80
N PRO A 82 -2.77 9.60 15.23
CA PRO A 82 -1.35 9.38 15.46
C PRO A 82 -1.06 9.45 16.96
N ALA A 83 -0.28 8.50 17.45
CA ALA A 83 -0.02 8.33 18.88
C ALA A 83 1.43 8.66 19.22
N LEU A 84 1.67 9.21 20.41
CA LEU A 84 3.04 9.40 20.90
C LEU A 84 3.60 8.09 21.45
N THR A 85 4.85 7.78 21.10
CA THR A 85 5.58 6.63 21.65
C THR A 85 6.22 7.00 22.99
N ILE A 86 6.78 6.01 23.70
CA ILE A 86 7.57 6.23 24.91
C ILE A 86 8.79 7.12 24.59
N ALA A 87 9.32 7.12 23.37
CA ALA A 87 10.41 8.02 22.99
C ALA A 87 10.01 9.51 23.04
N ALA A 88 8.74 9.86 22.81
CA ALA A 88 8.27 11.26 22.92
C ALA A 88 8.45 11.83 24.34
N CYS A 89 8.40 10.97 25.36
CA CYS A 89 8.57 11.36 26.76
C CYS A 89 9.97 11.94 27.06
N LEU A 90 10.97 11.71 26.17
CA LEU A 90 12.28 12.37 26.29
C LEU A 90 12.19 13.89 26.15
N HIS A 91 11.23 14.35 25.35
CA HIS A 91 11.03 15.76 25.02
C HIS A 91 9.84 16.38 25.76
N LEU A 92 9.02 15.54 26.41
CA LEU A 92 7.83 15.93 27.16
C LEU A 92 7.93 15.45 28.63
N PRO A 93 8.62 16.19 29.51
CA PRO A 93 8.76 15.82 30.93
C PRO A 93 7.43 15.65 31.65
N GLU A 94 6.42 16.43 31.27
CA GLU A 94 5.07 16.37 31.83
C GLU A 94 4.35 15.05 31.56
N LEU A 95 4.71 14.35 30.48
CA LEU A 95 4.12 13.08 30.09
C LEU A 95 4.77 11.88 30.82
N GLN A 96 5.97 12.06 31.38
CA GLN A 96 6.75 10.96 31.99
C GLN A 96 6.02 10.24 33.16
N PRO A 97 5.42 10.95 34.14
CA PRO A 97 4.73 10.30 35.26
C PRO A 97 3.51 9.49 34.82
N TYR A 98 2.92 9.84 33.67
CA TYR A 98 1.68 9.25 33.17
C TYR A 98 1.90 8.18 32.09
N MET A 99 3.09 8.14 31.47
CA MET A 99 3.43 7.19 30.41
C MET A 99 4.73 6.42 30.66
N SER A 100 5.89 7.08 30.65
CA SER A 100 7.18 6.37 30.67
C SER A 100 7.47 5.68 32.00
N ASP A 101 7.21 6.35 33.13
CA ASP A 101 7.51 5.80 34.45
C ASP A 101 6.68 4.54 34.77
N PRO A 102 5.35 4.54 34.59
CA PRO A 102 4.57 3.31 34.75
C PRO A 102 4.92 2.26 33.67
N PHE A 103 5.23 2.66 32.43
CA PHE A 103 5.67 1.73 31.39
C PHE A 103 6.95 0.98 31.76
N LEU A 104 7.98 1.66 32.28
CA LEU A 104 9.23 1.01 32.68
C LEU A 104 9.00 -0.02 33.80
N ARG A 105 8.11 0.28 34.75
CA ARG A 105 7.73 -0.68 35.80
C ARG A 105 7.06 -1.92 35.19
N VAL A 106 6.13 -1.72 34.25
CA VAL A 106 5.49 -2.82 33.52
C VAL A 106 6.52 -3.63 32.74
N LEU A 107 7.43 -2.98 32.01
CA LEU A 107 8.48 -3.64 31.23
C LEU A 107 9.30 -4.63 32.09
N HIS A 108 9.70 -4.23 33.30
CA HIS A 108 10.46 -5.11 34.21
C HIS A 108 9.63 -6.27 34.74
N VAL A 109 8.34 -6.07 35.00
CA VAL A 109 7.42 -7.16 35.36
C VAL A 109 7.28 -8.15 34.21
N LEU A 110 7.09 -7.67 32.99
CA LEU A 110 7.02 -8.54 31.82
C LEU A 110 8.32 -9.34 31.65
N ILE A 111 9.48 -8.71 31.81
CA ILE A 111 10.77 -9.41 31.78
C ILE A 111 10.86 -10.48 32.88
N ALA A 112 10.35 -10.21 34.08
CA ALA A 112 10.32 -11.17 35.17
C ALA A 112 9.39 -12.35 34.87
N MET A 113 8.17 -12.09 34.41
CA MET A 113 7.19 -13.11 33.99
C MET A 113 7.75 -14.00 32.88
N GLN A 114 8.44 -13.41 31.91
CA GLN A 114 9.06 -14.17 30.82
C GLN A 114 10.23 -15.05 31.33
N ARG A 115 10.96 -14.61 32.36
CA ARG A 115 12.03 -15.39 32.99
C ARG A 115 11.53 -16.53 33.85
N SER A 116 10.41 -16.34 34.54
CA SER A 116 9.78 -17.35 35.40
C SER A 116 8.89 -18.32 34.64
N ALA A 117 8.64 -18.09 33.35
CA ALA A 117 7.84 -18.97 32.51
C ALA A 117 8.37 -20.42 32.54
N PRO A 118 7.52 -21.42 32.82
CA PRO A 118 7.94 -22.81 32.92
C PRO A 118 8.53 -23.30 31.60
N ILE A 119 9.68 -23.96 31.68
CA ILE A 119 10.35 -24.55 30.52
C ILE A 119 9.76 -25.94 30.31
N SER A 120 8.99 -26.12 29.23
CA SER A 120 8.51 -27.43 28.79
C SER A 120 9.47 -28.02 27.76
N THR A 121 9.74 -29.32 27.88
CA THR A 121 10.53 -30.10 26.91
C THR A 121 9.67 -30.66 25.77
N GLN A 122 8.34 -30.55 25.90
CA GLN A 122 7.35 -31.14 24.98
C GLN A 122 6.57 -30.08 24.21
N GLU A 123 6.49 -28.85 24.71
CA GLU A 123 5.75 -27.75 24.09
C GLU A 123 6.53 -26.44 24.19
N ALA A 124 6.45 -25.59 23.15
CA ALA A 124 7.00 -24.25 23.21
C ALA A 124 6.19 -23.41 24.21
N ALA A 125 6.75 -23.16 25.40
CA ALA A 125 6.14 -22.28 26.38
C ALA A 125 6.01 -20.86 25.82
N ARG A 126 4.77 -20.45 25.52
CA ARG A 126 4.40 -19.10 25.08
C ARG A 126 3.73 -18.37 26.23
N PRO A 127 4.49 -17.82 27.19
CA PRO A 127 3.90 -17.16 28.35
C PRO A 127 2.98 -16.04 27.89
N ARG A 128 1.77 -16.02 28.43
CA ARG A 128 0.77 -14.97 28.19
C ARG A 128 0.56 -14.17 29.46
N PHE A 129 0.12 -12.93 29.31
CA PHE A 129 -0.26 -12.06 30.42
C PHE A 129 -1.53 -11.29 30.08
N THR A 130 -2.26 -10.94 31.12
CA THR A 130 -3.42 -10.06 31.11
C THR A 130 -3.10 -8.74 31.82
N ILE A 131 -4.00 -7.77 31.73
CA ILE A 131 -3.91 -6.52 32.51
C ILE A 131 -3.99 -6.84 34.01
N ASP A 132 -4.78 -7.84 34.39
CA ASP A 132 -4.93 -8.28 35.78
C ASP A 132 -3.64 -8.88 36.32
N ASP A 133 -2.90 -9.63 35.50
CA ASP A 133 -1.60 -10.17 35.90
C ASP A 133 -0.61 -9.05 36.22
N ILE A 134 -0.56 -8.01 35.38
CA ILE A 134 0.29 -6.84 35.62
C ILE A 134 -0.17 -6.07 36.86
N THR A 135 -1.47 -5.89 37.04
CA THR A 135 -2.04 -5.12 38.16
C THR A 135 -1.81 -5.86 39.48
N ARG A 136 -1.82 -7.20 39.47
CA ARG A 136 -1.47 -8.05 40.61
C ARG A 136 0.00 -7.90 41.01
N GLU A 137 0.90 -7.86 40.03
CA GLU A 137 2.34 -7.65 40.25
C GLU A 137 2.69 -6.19 40.57
N LEU A 138 1.85 -5.23 40.16
CA LEU A 138 2.02 -3.78 40.37
C LEU A 138 0.73 -3.15 40.96
N PRO A 139 0.40 -3.40 42.24
CA PRO A 139 -0.84 -2.88 42.85
C PRO A 139 -0.91 -1.34 42.93
N GLY A 140 0.21 -0.64 42.74
CA GLY A 140 0.28 0.82 42.65
C GLY A 140 0.39 1.35 41.21
N LEU A 141 -0.13 0.62 40.23
CA LEU A 141 -0.22 1.09 38.84
C LEU A 141 -1.47 1.99 38.70
N PRO A 142 -1.36 3.22 38.15
CA PRO A 142 -2.53 4.08 37.98
C PRO A 142 -3.60 3.41 37.12
N GLN A 143 -4.86 3.40 37.57
CA GLN A 143 -5.97 2.74 36.86
C GLN A 143 -6.14 3.28 35.43
N GLY A 144 -6.04 4.61 35.25
CA GLY A 144 -6.09 5.22 33.93
C GLY A 144 -4.93 4.80 33.02
N PHE A 145 -3.75 4.48 33.56
CA PHE A 145 -2.65 3.91 32.77
C PHE A 145 -2.92 2.45 32.41
N ALA A 146 -3.38 1.64 33.37
CA ALA A 146 -3.70 0.23 33.15
C ALA A 146 -4.75 0.04 32.02
N ALA A 147 -5.77 0.89 31.97
CA ALA A 147 -6.78 0.88 30.91
C ALA A 147 -6.21 1.16 29.50
N ARG A 148 -5.16 1.97 29.42
CA ARG A 148 -4.52 2.40 28.15
C ARG A 148 -3.30 1.56 27.77
N LEU A 149 -2.87 0.68 28.66
CA LEU A 149 -1.67 -0.12 28.51
C LEU A 149 -1.63 -0.96 27.23
N PRO A 150 -2.73 -1.59 26.76
CA PRO A 150 -2.72 -2.31 25.48
C PRO A 150 -2.29 -1.45 24.29
N GLY A 151 -2.77 -0.20 24.22
CA GLY A 151 -2.41 0.75 23.19
C GLY A 151 -0.94 1.15 23.28
N ILE A 152 -0.44 1.42 24.49
CA ILE A 152 0.98 1.76 24.73
C ILE A 152 1.89 0.60 24.31
N LEU A 153 1.57 -0.64 24.70
CA LEU A 153 2.37 -1.83 24.34
C LEU A 153 2.34 -2.13 22.83
N ALA A 154 1.30 -1.69 22.11
CA ALA A 154 1.21 -1.86 20.66
C ALA A 154 2.11 -0.90 19.88
N LEU A 155 2.59 0.18 20.50
CA LEU A 155 3.47 1.18 19.86
C LEU A 155 4.96 0.90 20.11
N GLU A 156 5.26 0.04 21.08
CA GLU A 156 6.61 -0.12 21.61
C GLU A 156 7.33 -1.37 21.09
N PRO A 157 8.49 -1.23 20.40
CA PRO A 157 9.21 -2.37 19.82
C PRO A 157 9.58 -3.48 20.81
N ALA A 158 9.79 -3.14 22.08
CA ALA A 158 10.07 -4.12 23.13
C ALA A 158 8.93 -5.12 23.36
N THR A 159 7.71 -4.74 22.97
CA THR A 159 6.48 -5.49 23.18
C THR A 159 5.74 -5.77 21.87
N LEU A 160 6.33 -5.43 20.72
CA LEU A 160 5.80 -5.73 19.39
C LEU A 160 5.94 -7.23 19.07
N GLY A 161 4.87 -7.78 18.47
CA GLY A 161 4.80 -9.16 18.01
C GLY A 161 4.32 -10.15 19.06
N GLY A 162 3.83 -11.30 18.57
CA GLY A 162 3.26 -12.38 19.39
C GLY A 162 1.76 -12.44 19.13
N SER A 163 1.09 -13.52 19.54
CA SER A 163 -0.36 -13.53 19.50
C SER A 163 -0.92 -12.64 20.61
N SER A 164 -1.98 -11.91 20.32
CA SER A 164 -2.81 -11.22 21.31
C SER A 164 -4.27 -11.47 20.98
N GLY A 165 -5.16 -11.37 21.96
CA GLY A 165 -6.59 -11.57 21.76
C GLY A 165 -7.41 -10.96 22.88
N GLY A 166 -8.73 -10.94 22.68
CA GLY A 166 -9.68 -10.29 23.59
C GLY A 166 -9.70 -8.77 23.48
N THR A 167 -10.62 -8.15 24.20
CA THR A 167 -10.78 -6.69 24.23
C THR A 167 -10.48 -6.17 25.63
N ALA A 168 -9.85 -5.00 25.71
CA ALA A 168 -9.54 -4.36 26.99
C ALA A 168 -10.82 -3.89 27.70
N ALA A 169 -11.85 -3.52 26.92
CA ALA A 169 -13.15 -3.07 27.43
C ALA A 169 -13.94 -4.20 28.11
N GLU A 170 -13.82 -5.45 27.64
CA GLU A 170 -14.52 -6.62 28.21
C GLU A 170 -13.66 -7.39 29.23
N GLY A 171 -12.45 -6.89 29.57
CA GLY A 171 -11.54 -7.54 30.51
C GLY A 171 -10.94 -8.87 30.03
N SER A 172 -11.13 -9.23 28.75
CA SER A 172 -10.65 -10.49 28.15
C SER A 172 -9.27 -10.37 27.48
N TRP A 173 -8.68 -9.17 27.51
CA TRP A 173 -7.43 -8.87 26.81
C TRP A 173 -6.24 -9.68 27.35
N TRP A 174 -5.49 -10.27 26.44
CA TRP A 174 -4.20 -10.92 26.72
C TRP A 174 -3.20 -10.72 25.58
N ARG A 175 -1.91 -10.83 25.90
CA ARG A 175 -0.82 -10.83 24.91
C ARG A 175 0.24 -11.87 25.26
N GLU A 176 0.89 -12.42 24.23
CA GLU A 176 2.04 -13.33 24.35
C GLU A 176 3.34 -12.55 24.62
N LEU A 177 4.15 -13.00 25.60
CA LEU A 177 5.51 -12.49 25.81
C LEU A 177 6.51 -13.27 24.99
N ARG A 178 7.16 -12.57 24.07
CA ARG A 178 8.30 -13.12 23.35
C ARG A 178 9.60 -13.02 24.14
N ARG A 179 10.61 -13.78 23.73
CA ARG A 179 11.92 -13.83 24.39
C ARG A 179 12.72 -12.53 24.24
N GLU A 180 12.45 -11.77 23.19
CA GLU A 180 13.15 -10.54 22.82
C GLU A 180 12.99 -9.44 23.88
N ILE A 181 11.92 -9.47 24.68
CA ILE A 181 11.75 -8.53 25.79
C ILE A 181 12.88 -8.62 26.82
N ARG A 182 13.52 -9.80 26.98
CA ARG A 182 14.69 -9.97 27.88
C ARG A 182 15.86 -9.07 27.49
N GLN A 183 15.91 -8.63 26.23
CA GLN A 183 16.99 -7.82 25.72
C GLN A 183 16.94 -6.37 26.25
N TYR A 184 15.86 -6.00 26.96
CA TYR A 184 15.67 -4.71 27.64
C TYR A 184 15.92 -4.77 29.16
N LYS A 185 16.46 -5.88 29.68
CA LYS A 185 16.69 -6.09 31.13
C LYS A 185 17.53 -5.02 31.83
N GLU A 186 18.38 -4.30 31.10
CA GLU A 186 19.24 -3.25 31.65
C GLU A 186 18.61 -1.85 31.55
N ALA A 187 17.45 -1.71 30.90
CA ALA A 187 16.77 -0.43 30.71
C ALA A 187 16.06 0.01 32.01
N LYS A 188 16.76 0.79 32.84
CA LYS A 188 16.23 1.27 34.14
C LYS A 188 15.65 2.68 34.06
N THR A 189 16.12 3.47 33.10
CA THR A 189 15.64 4.83 32.85
C THR A 189 14.99 4.92 31.47
N LEU A 190 14.22 6.00 31.25
CA LEU A 190 13.65 6.30 29.94
C LEU A 190 14.74 6.38 28.86
N HIS A 191 15.88 7.01 29.21
CA HIS A 191 17.02 7.14 28.30
C HIS A 191 17.61 5.77 27.92
N ASP A 192 17.80 4.87 28.91
CA ASP A 192 18.32 3.53 28.66
C ASP A 192 17.39 2.71 27.75
N TYR A 193 16.07 2.84 27.97
CA TYR A 193 15.06 2.18 27.16
C TYR A 193 15.12 2.67 25.71
N VAL A 194 15.02 3.99 25.49
CA VAL A 194 15.01 4.56 24.13
C VAL A 194 16.32 4.28 23.39
N GLN A 195 17.48 4.38 24.06
CA GLN A 195 18.76 4.01 23.45
C GLN A 195 18.81 2.52 23.07
N SER A 196 18.33 1.63 23.95
CA SER A 196 18.29 0.19 23.69
C SER A 196 17.37 -0.13 22.51
N THR A 197 16.21 0.52 22.43
CA THR A 197 15.28 0.40 21.30
C THR A 197 15.90 0.92 20.01
N ALA A 198 16.49 2.13 20.03
CA ALA A 198 17.07 2.74 18.85
C ALA A 198 18.22 1.92 18.25
N ARG A 199 19.10 1.38 19.11
CA ARG A 199 20.19 0.48 18.67
C ARG A 199 19.66 -0.76 17.99
N ARG A 200 18.60 -1.38 18.54
CA ARG A 200 18.00 -2.60 17.99
C ARG A 200 17.30 -2.36 16.66
N VAL A 201 16.47 -1.32 16.59
CA VAL A 201 15.75 -0.92 15.37
C VAL A 201 16.75 -0.58 14.26
N THR A 202 17.84 0.12 14.58
CA THR A 202 18.90 0.44 13.62
C THR A 202 19.66 -0.81 13.16
N ALA A 203 20.01 -1.72 14.07
CA ALA A 203 20.67 -2.97 13.72
C ALA A 203 19.80 -3.84 12.80
N GLN A 204 18.51 -3.97 13.13
CA GLN A 204 17.55 -4.72 12.32
C GLN A 204 17.30 -4.08 10.95
N ALA A 205 17.31 -2.75 10.86
CA ALA A 205 17.20 -2.04 9.58
C ALA A 205 18.45 -2.24 8.68
N ASN A 206 19.64 -2.39 9.28
CA ASN A 206 20.90 -2.61 8.55
C ASN A 206 21.11 -4.06 8.09
N GLU A 207 20.36 -5.03 8.62
CA GLU A 207 20.42 -6.44 8.23
C GLU A 207 19.65 -6.76 6.93
N VAL A 208 18.93 -5.79 6.35
CA VAL A 208 18.27 -5.92 5.03
C VAL A 208 19.30 -5.60 3.93
N PRO A 209 19.76 -6.56 3.11
CA PRO A 209 20.80 -6.30 2.10
C PRO A 209 20.27 -5.38 0.99
N GLY A 210 20.99 -4.28 0.74
CA GLY A 210 20.73 -3.42 -0.42
C GLY A 210 20.95 -4.16 -1.74
N ALA A 211 20.06 -3.94 -2.70
CA ALA A 211 20.13 -4.50 -4.05
C ALA A 211 21.48 -4.18 -4.71
N ALA A 212 22.20 -5.22 -5.16
CA ALA A 212 23.39 -5.06 -5.98
C ALA A 212 23.01 -4.61 -7.41
N PRO A 213 23.82 -3.78 -8.08
CA PRO A 213 23.52 -3.29 -9.43
C PRO A 213 23.59 -4.42 -10.46
N ILE A 214 22.53 -4.59 -11.25
CA ILE A 214 22.43 -5.58 -12.32
C ILE A 214 23.24 -5.10 -13.52
N ALA A 215 24.29 -5.84 -13.89
CA ALA A 215 24.98 -5.67 -15.17
C ALA A 215 24.11 -6.26 -16.29
N SER A 216 23.88 -5.49 -17.35
CA SER A 216 23.08 -5.86 -18.51
C SER A 216 23.75 -6.98 -19.32
N ALA A 217 23.07 -8.13 -19.47
CA ALA A 217 23.48 -9.21 -20.36
C ALA A 217 22.99 -8.97 -21.80
N PRO A 218 23.73 -9.41 -22.84
CA PRO A 218 23.40 -9.14 -24.23
C PRO A 218 22.28 -10.06 -24.76
N VAL A 219 21.41 -9.48 -25.59
CA VAL A 219 20.24 -10.12 -26.21
C VAL A 219 20.65 -11.24 -27.20
N PRO A 220 20.12 -12.47 -27.10
CA PRO A 220 20.38 -13.51 -28.09
C PRO A 220 19.41 -13.40 -29.27
N ARG A 221 19.92 -13.66 -30.49
CA ARG A 221 19.12 -13.71 -31.73
C ARG A 221 18.36 -15.04 -31.85
N PRO A 222 17.16 -15.05 -32.48
CA PRO A 222 16.35 -16.25 -32.61
C PRO A 222 16.91 -17.20 -33.68
N THR A 223 16.89 -18.50 -33.40
CA THR A 223 17.11 -19.56 -34.39
C THR A 223 15.80 -20.32 -34.65
N PRO A 224 15.61 -20.90 -35.86
CA PRO A 224 14.35 -21.51 -36.25
C PRO A 224 14.20 -22.93 -35.69
N ILE A 225 12.99 -23.25 -35.23
CA ILE A 225 12.60 -24.56 -34.67
C ILE A 225 12.31 -25.55 -35.80
N PRO A 226 12.84 -26.79 -35.78
CA PRO A 226 12.30 -27.88 -36.58
C PRO A 226 11.32 -28.76 -35.79
N TYR A 227 10.35 -29.25 -36.58
CA TYR A 227 9.19 -30.08 -36.32
C TYR A 227 9.41 -31.33 -35.44
N VAL A 228 8.37 -31.67 -34.66
CA VAL A 228 8.26 -32.75 -33.66
C VAL A 228 8.10 -34.11 -34.33
N ASP A 229 8.68 -35.16 -33.75
CA ASP A 229 8.25 -36.54 -33.97
C ASP A 229 7.80 -37.16 -32.64
N GLU A 230 6.59 -37.72 -32.64
CA GLU A 230 5.92 -38.32 -31.48
C GLU A 230 6.40 -39.76 -31.28
N GLY A 231 6.87 -40.07 -30.07
CA GLY A 231 6.85 -41.43 -29.55
C GLY A 231 8.18 -41.96 -29.00
N ALA A 232 8.44 -41.72 -27.71
CA ALA A 232 9.04 -42.73 -26.83
C ALA A 232 8.97 -42.27 -25.36
N ASN A 233 8.28 -43.10 -24.57
CA ASN A 233 7.97 -42.97 -23.16
C ASN A 233 9.16 -42.78 -22.21
N ALA A 234 8.82 -42.11 -21.10
CA ALA A 234 9.18 -42.44 -19.72
C ALA A 234 10.67 -42.63 -19.41
N ASN A 235 11.26 -41.60 -18.81
CA ASN A 235 12.05 -41.65 -17.57
C ASN A 235 12.96 -40.43 -17.55
N LEU A 236 12.53 -39.35 -16.89
CA LEU A 236 13.40 -38.29 -16.35
C LEU A 236 12.60 -37.49 -15.31
N ALA A 237 12.15 -38.19 -14.26
CA ALA A 237 11.80 -37.56 -13.00
C ALA A 237 13.10 -37.07 -12.36
N GLY A 238 13.40 -35.77 -12.48
CA GLY A 238 14.62 -35.20 -11.92
C GLY A 238 15.06 -33.89 -12.56
N SER A 239 14.15 -32.90 -12.60
CA SER A 239 14.40 -31.44 -12.65
C SER A 239 13.14 -30.75 -13.15
N SER A 240 12.09 -30.68 -12.32
CA SER A 240 10.86 -29.96 -12.69
C SER A 240 11.07 -28.44 -12.53
N ARG A 241 11.49 -27.81 -13.62
CA ARG A 241 11.39 -26.36 -13.81
C ARG A 241 9.89 -26.01 -13.76
N LEU A 242 9.52 -24.92 -13.08
CA LEU A 242 8.13 -24.44 -13.05
C LEU A 242 7.63 -24.23 -14.48
N ASP A 243 6.59 -24.97 -14.90
CA ASP A 243 5.93 -24.76 -16.18
C ASP A 243 4.90 -23.64 -16.03
N LEU A 244 5.24 -22.48 -16.58
CA LEU A 244 4.41 -21.28 -16.48
C LEU A 244 3.33 -21.25 -17.58
N GLY A 245 3.35 -22.20 -18.53
CA GLY A 245 2.42 -22.23 -19.66
C GLY A 245 0.96 -22.41 -19.25
N ASP A 246 0.73 -23.06 -18.10
CA ASP A 246 -0.60 -23.40 -17.57
C ASP A 246 -1.14 -22.35 -16.57
N TYR A 247 -0.39 -21.28 -16.33
CA TYR A 247 -0.75 -20.24 -15.36
C TYR A 247 -1.13 -18.93 -16.03
N GLU A 248 -2.34 -18.46 -15.72
CA GLU A 248 -2.87 -17.20 -16.23
C GLU A 248 -3.15 -16.22 -15.09
N LEU A 249 -2.47 -15.08 -15.07
CA LEU A 249 -2.64 -14.04 -14.07
C LEU A 249 -3.93 -13.23 -14.28
N ARG A 250 -4.69 -13.08 -13.21
CA ARG A 250 -5.82 -12.15 -13.08
C ARG A 250 -5.43 -10.79 -12.52
N TRP A 251 -4.21 -10.66 -12.02
CA TRP A 251 -3.68 -9.46 -11.40
C TRP A 251 -2.57 -8.85 -12.26
N PRO A 252 -2.32 -7.53 -12.16
CA PRO A 252 -1.08 -6.95 -12.69
C PRO A 252 0.14 -7.66 -12.11
N ALA A 253 1.16 -7.95 -12.92
CA ALA A 253 2.37 -8.63 -12.47
C ALA A 253 3.07 -7.89 -11.32
N VAL A 254 3.09 -6.56 -11.34
CA VAL A 254 3.66 -5.73 -10.27
C VAL A 254 2.94 -5.94 -8.93
N LEU A 255 1.60 -6.02 -8.97
CA LEU A 255 0.80 -6.30 -7.78
C LEU A 255 1.05 -7.72 -7.27
N PHE A 256 1.06 -8.70 -8.18
CA PHE A 256 1.37 -10.09 -7.85
C PHE A 256 2.73 -10.22 -7.14
N VAL A 257 3.78 -9.59 -7.67
CA VAL A 257 5.13 -9.63 -7.07
C VAL A 257 5.12 -9.02 -5.68
N SER A 258 4.62 -7.79 -5.52
CA SER A 258 4.63 -7.08 -4.23
C SER A 258 3.84 -7.81 -3.14
N GLU A 259 2.66 -8.34 -3.47
CA GLU A 259 1.83 -9.12 -2.55
C GLU A 259 2.44 -10.49 -2.26
N GLY A 260 3.00 -11.15 -3.28
CA GLY A 260 3.67 -12.44 -3.17
C GLY A 260 4.91 -12.37 -2.26
N GLU A 261 5.74 -11.34 -2.41
CA GLU A 261 6.86 -11.10 -1.51
C GLU A 261 6.42 -10.88 -0.06
N ARG A 262 5.29 -10.19 0.15
CA ARG A 262 4.72 -10.04 1.50
C ARG A 262 4.30 -11.40 2.05
N VAL A 263 3.64 -12.24 1.25
CA VAL A 263 3.27 -13.60 1.64
C VAL A 263 4.52 -14.40 2.00
N LEU A 264 5.60 -14.33 1.22
CA LEU A 264 6.89 -14.98 1.55
C LEU A 264 7.47 -14.51 2.89
N ARG A 265 7.37 -13.21 3.20
CA ARG A 265 7.83 -12.63 4.48
C ARG A 265 6.95 -13.02 5.67
N ALA A 266 5.71 -13.45 5.45
CA ALA A 266 4.84 -13.87 6.54
C ALA A 266 5.38 -15.12 7.23
N THR A 267 5.19 -15.19 8.55
CA THR A 267 5.61 -16.32 9.39
C THR A 267 4.44 -16.83 10.22
N GLY A 268 4.45 -18.12 10.55
CA GLY A 268 3.42 -18.75 11.38
C GLY A 268 2.65 -19.86 10.67
N PRO A 269 1.78 -20.58 11.41
CA PRO A 269 1.13 -21.79 10.94
C PRO A 269 0.11 -21.56 9.82
N SER A 270 -0.40 -20.33 9.66
CA SER A 270 -1.35 -19.96 8.60
C SER A 270 -0.67 -19.45 7.32
N TRP A 271 0.65 -19.58 7.20
CA TRP A 271 1.37 -19.17 5.99
C TRP A 271 0.86 -19.89 4.74
N GLU A 272 0.63 -21.19 4.84
CA GLU A 272 0.13 -22.02 3.72
C GLU A 272 -1.25 -21.54 3.26
N ASP A 273 -2.18 -21.29 4.19
CA ASP A 273 -3.52 -20.80 3.87
C ASP A 273 -3.47 -19.41 3.20
N ARG A 274 -2.56 -18.54 3.66
CA ARG A 274 -2.33 -17.23 3.03
C ARG A 274 -1.79 -17.36 1.62
N ALA A 275 -0.85 -18.28 1.40
CA ALA A 275 -0.29 -18.55 0.07
C ALA A 275 -1.35 -19.11 -0.88
N LYS A 276 -2.15 -20.08 -0.44
CA LYS A 276 -3.25 -20.66 -1.23
C LYS A 276 -4.29 -19.61 -1.61
N TRP A 277 -4.70 -18.78 -0.65
CA TRP A 277 -5.68 -17.73 -0.94
C TRP A 277 -5.11 -16.67 -1.89
N PHE A 278 -3.87 -16.23 -1.67
CA PHE A 278 -3.17 -15.35 -2.61
C PHE A 278 -3.13 -15.91 -4.03
N LEU A 279 -2.78 -17.19 -4.20
CA LEU A 279 -2.76 -17.86 -5.52
C LEU A 279 -4.18 -17.97 -6.12
N THR A 280 -5.19 -18.26 -5.28
CA THR A 280 -6.60 -18.35 -5.69
C THR A 280 -7.11 -17.02 -6.27
N GLU A 281 -6.71 -15.89 -5.69
CA GLU A 281 -7.12 -14.58 -6.19
C GLU A 281 -6.31 -14.15 -7.41
N ALA A 282 -5.01 -14.43 -7.41
CA ALA A 282 -4.08 -13.95 -8.42
C ALA A 282 -4.16 -14.69 -9.76
N PHE A 283 -4.61 -15.96 -9.77
CA PHE A 283 -4.63 -16.80 -10.97
C PHE A 283 -6.05 -17.15 -11.42
N ALA A 284 -6.18 -17.40 -12.73
CA ALA A 284 -7.37 -18.03 -13.28
C ALA A 284 -7.31 -19.54 -13.10
N GLY A 285 -8.41 -20.14 -12.66
CA GLY A 285 -8.51 -21.57 -12.38
C GLY A 285 -7.85 -21.97 -11.06
N THR A 286 -7.64 -23.27 -10.87
CA THR A 286 -7.09 -23.86 -9.63
C THR A 286 -5.69 -24.44 -9.80
N THR A 287 -5.15 -24.49 -11.02
CA THR A 287 -3.89 -25.18 -11.33
C THR A 287 -2.72 -24.71 -10.46
N ALA A 288 -2.51 -23.40 -10.33
CA ALA A 288 -1.43 -22.86 -9.51
C ALA A 288 -1.56 -23.24 -8.02
N VAL A 289 -2.79 -23.39 -7.51
CA VAL A 289 -3.05 -23.83 -6.13
C VAL A 289 -2.79 -25.33 -6.00
N THR A 290 -3.25 -26.13 -6.95
CA THR A 290 -3.02 -27.59 -6.98
C THR A 290 -1.53 -27.91 -7.05
N ASP A 291 -0.79 -27.28 -7.95
CA ASP A 291 0.65 -27.48 -8.08
C ASP A 291 1.39 -27.04 -6.80
N PHE A 292 0.96 -25.95 -6.18
CA PHE A 292 1.50 -25.51 -4.89
C PHE A 292 1.25 -26.52 -3.76
N GLU A 293 0.08 -27.18 -3.75
CA GLU A 293 -0.26 -28.22 -2.77
C GLU A 293 0.53 -29.51 -2.97
N GLU A 294 0.91 -29.83 -4.20
CA GLU A 294 1.73 -31.00 -4.53
C GLU A 294 3.21 -30.81 -4.16
N VAL A 295 3.68 -29.57 -4.05
CA VAL A 295 5.06 -29.26 -3.64
C VAL A 295 5.26 -29.65 -2.17
N PRO A 296 6.34 -30.38 -1.83
CA PRO A 296 6.62 -30.76 -0.44
C PRO A 296 6.65 -29.55 0.51
N ARG A 297 5.88 -29.66 1.59
CA ARG A 297 5.99 -28.73 2.73
C ARG A 297 7.41 -28.78 3.27
N HIS A 298 7.91 -27.66 3.77
CA HIS A 298 9.16 -27.63 4.53
C HIS A 298 8.97 -28.49 5.80
N ARG A 299 9.35 -29.78 5.74
CA ARG A 299 9.41 -30.65 6.91
C ARG A 299 10.68 -30.31 7.68
N ASP A 300 10.52 -29.74 8.87
CA ASP A 300 11.58 -29.88 9.86
C ASP A 300 11.77 -31.38 10.11
N LEU A 301 13.01 -31.87 10.01
CA LEU A 301 13.40 -33.28 10.23
C LEU A 301 13.02 -33.82 11.63
N ALA A 302 12.38 -33.02 12.48
CA ALA A 302 11.90 -33.37 13.80
C ALA A 302 10.51 -34.04 13.82
N ASP A 303 9.71 -33.91 12.76
CA ASP A 303 8.30 -34.35 12.72
C ASP A 303 8.08 -35.72 12.03
N ASP A 304 9.13 -36.52 11.80
CA ASP A 304 9.02 -37.91 11.34
C ASP A 304 9.19 -38.89 12.51
N PRO A 305 8.12 -39.54 13.00
CA PRO A 305 8.18 -40.50 14.11
C PRO A 305 9.01 -41.76 13.81
N TRP A 306 9.39 -41.97 12.54
CA TRP A 306 10.12 -43.16 12.07
C TRP A 306 11.54 -42.86 11.57
N ALA A 307 12.03 -41.63 11.73
CA ALA A 307 13.41 -41.29 11.36
C ALA A 307 14.41 -42.03 12.25
N THR A 308 15.01 -43.11 11.71
CA THR A 308 16.03 -43.89 12.43
C THR A 308 17.29 -43.07 12.70
N THR A 309 18.01 -43.40 13.77
CA THR A 309 19.20 -42.66 14.25
C THR A 309 20.32 -42.53 13.20
N ALA A 310 20.33 -43.40 12.18
CA ALA A 310 21.23 -43.34 11.04
C ALA A 310 20.91 -42.20 10.05
N SER A 311 19.64 -41.77 9.95
CA SER A 311 19.21 -40.63 9.13
C SER A 311 19.57 -39.28 9.75
N ARG A 312 20.00 -39.25 11.01
CA ARG A 312 20.32 -38.02 11.76
C ARG A 312 21.75 -37.51 11.53
N TRP A 313 22.63 -38.34 10.97
CA TRP A 313 24.05 -38.03 10.71
C TRP A 313 24.47 -38.27 9.26
N GLY A 314 23.51 -38.54 8.37
CA GLY A 314 23.70 -38.56 6.92
C GLY A 314 23.24 -37.24 6.34
N SER A 315 24.17 -36.47 5.77
CA SER A 315 23.91 -35.24 5.04
C SER A 315 23.18 -35.53 3.71
N ALA A 316 21.89 -35.86 3.79
CA ALA A 316 20.98 -35.65 2.68
C ALA A 316 20.26 -34.33 2.95
N GLN A 317 20.80 -33.22 2.43
CA GLN A 317 19.97 -32.03 2.19
C GLN A 317 18.72 -32.49 1.43
N PRO A 318 17.51 -32.07 1.78
CA PRO A 318 16.36 -32.31 0.92
C PRO A 318 16.67 -31.60 -0.40
N THR A 319 17.05 -32.36 -1.41
CA THR A 319 17.35 -31.87 -2.77
C THR A 319 16.10 -31.48 -3.54
N GLY A 320 14.96 -31.32 -2.86
CA GLY A 320 13.67 -30.98 -3.41
C GLY A 320 13.26 -29.56 -3.04
N ARG A 321 12.80 -28.80 -4.03
CA ARG A 321 12.18 -27.48 -3.89
C ARG A 321 11.00 -27.58 -2.91
N ASN A 322 11.01 -26.75 -1.86
CA ASN A 322 9.87 -26.66 -0.93
C ASN A 322 8.84 -25.61 -1.40
N GLN A 323 7.67 -25.54 -0.76
CA GLN A 323 6.60 -24.60 -1.12
C GLN A 323 7.02 -23.13 -1.15
N ARG A 324 7.93 -22.69 -0.27
CA ARG A 324 8.45 -21.32 -0.27
C ARG A 324 9.37 -21.08 -1.44
N ASP A 325 10.28 -22.00 -1.72
CA ASP A 325 11.19 -21.92 -2.88
C ASP A 325 10.39 -21.90 -4.20
N TRP A 326 9.30 -22.68 -4.26
CA TRP A 326 8.39 -22.68 -5.41
C TRP A 326 7.68 -21.33 -5.58
N LEU A 327 7.13 -20.77 -4.51
CA LEU A 327 6.46 -19.48 -4.56
C LEU A 327 7.46 -18.36 -4.91
N GLU A 328 8.67 -18.40 -4.38
CA GLU A 328 9.74 -17.47 -4.70
C GLU A 328 10.15 -17.53 -6.17
N GLU A 329 10.28 -18.72 -6.75
CA GLU A 329 10.54 -18.86 -8.18
C GLU A 329 9.39 -18.34 -9.05
N LEU A 330 8.14 -18.63 -8.67
CA LEU A 330 6.97 -18.13 -9.37
C LEU A 330 6.93 -16.58 -9.36
N ILE A 331 7.24 -15.96 -8.24
CA ILE A 331 7.31 -14.49 -8.10
C ILE A 331 8.46 -13.91 -8.94
N LYS A 332 9.66 -14.51 -8.90
CA LYS A 332 10.81 -14.06 -9.69
C LYS A 332 10.55 -14.11 -11.20
N ARG A 333 9.72 -15.05 -11.64
CA ARG A 333 9.36 -15.25 -13.05
C ARG A 333 7.99 -14.66 -13.41
N ALA A 334 7.46 -13.76 -12.58
CA ALA A 334 6.12 -13.20 -12.80
C ALA A 334 5.99 -12.45 -14.14
N SER A 335 7.07 -11.89 -14.68
CA SER A 335 7.07 -11.22 -15.99
C SER A 335 6.93 -12.19 -17.18
N GLU A 336 7.12 -13.49 -16.97
CA GLU A 336 6.93 -14.54 -17.98
C GLU A 336 5.48 -15.07 -18.00
N LEU A 337 4.68 -14.76 -16.97
CA LEU A 337 3.29 -15.22 -16.86
C LEU A 337 2.39 -14.51 -17.86
N ARG A 338 1.45 -15.27 -18.43
CA ARG A 338 0.42 -14.71 -19.30
C ARG A 338 -0.70 -14.12 -18.46
N TYR A 339 -1.29 -13.03 -18.92
CA TYR A 339 -2.55 -12.56 -18.34
C TYR A 339 -3.71 -13.41 -18.86
N ALA A 340 -4.69 -13.68 -17.99
CA ALA A 340 -5.94 -14.30 -18.37
C ALA A 340 -6.63 -13.40 -19.41
N ALA A 341 -6.57 -13.80 -20.68
CA ALA A 341 -7.10 -13.01 -21.77
C ALA A 341 -8.60 -13.27 -21.93
N ALA A 342 -9.36 -12.24 -22.29
CA ALA A 342 -10.70 -12.44 -22.82
C ALA A 342 -10.61 -13.38 -24.03
N PRO A 343 -11.51 -14.38 -24.16
CA PRO A 343 -11.50 -15.28 -25.30
C PRO A 343 -11.55 -14.49 -26.60
N ARG A 344 -10.73 -14.88 -27.58
CA ARG A 344 -10.82 -14.29 -28.92
C ARG A 344 -12.26 -14.42 -29.44
N PRO A 345 -12.76 -13.46 -30.24
CA PRO A 345 -14.09 -13.53 -30.80
C PRO A 345 -14.35 -14.92 -31.42
N TYR A 346 -15.40 -15.57 -30.94
CA TYR A 346 -15.83 -16.88 -31.41
C TYR A 346 -16.42 -16.76 -32.82
N TRP A 347 -16.50 -17.88 -33.55
CA TRP A 347 -16.90 -17.92 -34.97
C TRP A 347 -18.14 -17.07 -35.34
N PRO A 348 -19.23 -17.03 -34.54
CA PRO A 348 -20.39 -16.17 -34.84
C PRO A 348 -20.09 -14.66 -34.73
N GLN A 349 -19.28 -14.26 -33.75
CA GLN A 349 -18.85 -12.86 -33.57
C GLN A 349 -17.91 -12.43 -34.71
N ARG A 350 -17.13 -13.36 -35.27
CA ARG A 350 -16.24 -13.07 -36.41
C ARG A 350 -16.96 -12.98 -37.76
N ASN A 351 -18.12 -13.62 -37.90
CA ASN A 351 -18.80 -13.79 -39.19
C ASN A 351 -20.09 -12.97 -39.33
N GLY A 352 -20.30 -11.99 -38.45
CA GLY A 352 -21.35 -10.98 -38.63
C GLY A 352 -22.78 -11.53 -38.64
N SER A 353 -23.03 -12.68 -38.02
CA SER A 353 -24.38 -13.18 -37.82
C SER A 353 -25.06 -12.36 -36.73
N ASP A 354 -25.63 -11.20 -37.10
CA ASP A 354 -26.55 -10.30 -36.36
C ASP A 354 -26.41 -10.24 -34.83
N LEU A 355 -25.19 -10.37 -34.35
CA LEU A 355 -24.73 -9.97 -33.04
C LEU A 355 -23.67 -8.92 -33.34
N VAL A 356 -24.06 -7.67 -33.10
CA VAL A 356 -23.34 -6.45 -33.44
C VAL A 356 -21.82 -6.63 -33.24
N PRO A 357 -20.95 -6.25 -34.21
CA PRO A 357 -19.51 -6.54 -34.16
C PRO A 357 -18.75 -5.92 -32.98
N ASP A 358 -19.36 -4.96 -32.28
CA ASP A 358 -18.94 -4.38 -30.99
C ASP A 358 -20.09 -4.39 -29.96
N GLY A 359 -20.99 -5.39 -30.00
CA GLY A 359 -22.34 -5.39 -29.44
C GLY A 359 -22.57 -5.19 -27.93
N ARG A 360 -21.65 -4.56 -27.20
CA ARG A 360 -21.91 -3.99 -25.87
C ARG A 360 -22.47 -2.59 -26.03
N THR A 361 -23.70 -2.40 -25.58
CA THR A 361 -24.26 -1.07 -25.33
C THR A 361 -23.65 -0.48 -24.05
N ALA A 362 -23.70 0.84 -23.86
CA ALA A 362 -23.33 1.47 -22.59
C ALA A 362 -24.07 0.87 -21.38
N ARG A 363 -25.26 0.28 -21.61
CA ARG A 363 -26.03 -0.46 -20.60
C ARG A 363 -25.36 -1.77 -20.20
N ASP A 364 -24.72 -2.46 -21.14
CA ASP A 364 -24.02 -3.72 -20.88
C ASP A 364 -22.75 -3.47 -20.05
N THR A 365 -22.04 -2.36 -20.30
CA THR A 365 -20.87 -1.96 -19.51
C THR A 365 -21.21 -1.67 -18.04
N ARG A 366 -22.36 -1.04 -17.76
CA ARG A 366 -22.83 -0.81 -16.37
C ARG A 366 -23.13 -2.12 -15.66
N GLN A 367 -23.69 -3.09 -16.37
CA GLN A 367 -23.94 -4.43 -15.83
C GLN A 367 -22.63 -5.19 -15.58
N ASP A 368 -21.66 -5.11 -16.50
CA ASP A 368 -20.33 -5.67 -16.32
C ASP A 368 -19.63 -5.08 -15.10
N PHE A 369 -19.75 -3.76 -14.92
CA PHE A 369 -19.23 -3.07 -13.76
C PHE A 369 -19.91 -3.53 -12.47
N ALA A 370 -21.23 -3.60 -12.42
CA ALA A 370 -21.96 -4.10 -11.25
C ALA A 370 -21.51 -5.53 -10.88
N ARG A 371 -21.31 -6.41 -11.87
CA ARG A 371 -20.78 -7.77 -11.64
C ARG A 371 -19.37 -7.75 -11.08
N LEU A 372 -18.49 -6.91 -11.62
CA LEU A 372 -17.14 -6.72 -11.09
C LEU A 372 -17.18 -6.29 -9.62
N ILE A 373 -18.06 -5.36 -9.26
CA ILE A 373 -18.20 -4.92 -7.87
C ILE A 373 -18.77 -6.01 -6.96
N SER A 374 -19.71 -6.83 -7.45
CA SER A 374 -20.16 -8.02 -6.72
C SER A 374 -19.00 -8.99 -6.46
N GLU A 375 -18.12 -9.23 -7.44
CA GLU A 375 -16.91 -10.05 -7.20
C GLU A 375 -15.99 -9.44 -6.14
N PHE A 376 -15.83 -8.12 -6.12
CA PHE A 376 -15.06 -7.45 -5.06
C PHE A 376 -15.74 -7.61 -3.69
N ALA A 377 -17.05 -7.43 -3.62
CA ALA A 377 -17.82 -7.60 -2.38
C ALA A 377 -17.72 -9.04 -1.85
N ASP A 378 -17.90 -10.04 -2.72
CA ASP A 378 -17.86 -11.47 -2.37
C ASP A 378 -16.48 -11.91 -1.86
N ASN A 379 -15.40 -11.26 -2.35
CA ASN A 379 -14.04 -11.49 -1.88
C ASN A 379 -13.65 -10.58 -0.68
N GLY A 380 -14.61 -9.86 -0.09
CA GLY A 380 -14.41 -9.04 1.11
C GLY A 380 -13.72 -7.69 0.85
N TYR A 381 -13.60 -7.22 -0.40
CA TYR A 381 -12.90 -5.96 -0.69
C TYR A 381 -13.66 -4.71 -0.24
N LEU A 382 -14.94 -4.84 0.12
CA LEU A 382 -15.76 -3.76 0.67
C LEU A 382 -16.10 -3.99 2.15
N ALA A 383 -15.64 -5.10 2.73
CA ALA A 383 -15.95 -5.52 4.10
C ALA A 383 -15.44 -4.56 5.17
N GLU A 384 -14.30 -3.89 4.93
CA GLU A 384 -13.77 -2.91 5.90
C GLU A 384 -14.74 -1.74 6.11
N VAL A 385 -15.44 -1.33 5.07
CA VAL A 385 -16.33 -0.15 5.12
C VAL A 385 -17.79 -0.53 5.32
N PHE A 386 -18.27 -1.58 4.64
CA PHE A 386 -19.66 -2.03 4.74
C PHE A 386 -19.91 -3.00 5.90
N GLY A 387 -18.83 -3.50 6.53
CA GLY A 387 -18.90 -4.56 7.51
C GLY A 387 -19.24 -5.91 6.89
N GLU A 388 -19.26 -6.94 7.72
CA GLU A 388 -19.68 -8.29 7.35
C GLU A 388 -20.63 -8.83 8.39
N HIS A 389 -21.74 -9.38 7.91
CA HIS A 389 -22.72 -10.00 8.79
C HIS A 389 -22.11 -11.21 9.50
N CYS A 390 -22.25 -11.27 10.82
CA CYS A 390 -21.90 -12.44 11.62
C CYS A 390 -23.08 -12.84 12.48
N VAL A 391 -23.46 -14.12 12.43
CA VAL A 391 -24.58 -14.66 13.24
C VAL A 391 -24.36 -14.52 14.75
N ASP A 392 -23.09 -14.42 15.18
CA ASP A 392 -22.71 -14.30 16.59
C ASP A 392 -22.54 -12.83 17.04
N ARG A 393 -22.43 -11.89 16.11
CA ARG A 393 -22.34 -10.45 16.42
C ARG A 393 -23.58 -9.74 15.92
N HIS A 394 -24.37 -9.23 16.86
CA HIS A 394 -25.57 -8.45 16.57
C HIS A 394 -25.23 -6.96 16.41
N ASP A 395 -24.09 -6.66 15.79
CA ASP A 395 -23.69 -5.28 15.53
C ASP A 395 -24.51 -4.76 14.33
N ASP A 396 -25.04 -3.55 14.45
CA ASP A 396 -25.71 -2.88 13.33
C ASP A 396 -24.64 -2.60 12.25
N LEU A 397 -24.76 -3.28 11.11
CA LEU A 397 -23.87 -3.05 9.98
C LEU A 397 -24.05 -1.63 9.42
N PRO A 398 -22.97 -0.98 8.96
CA PRO A 398 -23.08 0.26 8.21
C PRO A 398 -24.04 0.11 7.02
N ASP A 399 -24.93 1.08 6.85
CA ASP A 399 -25.76 1.15 5.65
C ASP A 399 -24.87 1.54 4.45
N ALA A 400 -24.55 0.55 3.63
CA ALA A 400 -23.73 0.74 2.43
C ALA A 400 -24.28 1.79 1.47
N SER A 401 -25.61 1.92 1.36
CA SER A 401 -26.24 2.96 0.55
C SER A 401 -25.91 4.34 1.11
N LYS A 402 -25.98 4.49 2.44
CA LYS A 402 -25.66 5.75 3.11
C LYS A 402 -24.18 6.12 3.01
N VAL A 403 -23.29 5.13 3.07
CA VAL A 403 -21.84 5.33 2.90
C VAL A 403 -21.52 5.92 1.52
N ILE A 404 -22.20 5.44 0.47
CA ILE A 404 -22.06 5.95 -0.90
C ILE A 404 -22.72 7.33 -1.02
N GLU A 405 -23.93 7.50 -0.49
CA GLU A 405 -24.69 8.75 -0.56
C GLU A 405 -23.90 9.92 0.06
N VAL A 406 -23.24 9.72 1.19
CA VAL A 406 -22.42 10.78 1.84
C VAL A 406 -21.31 11.30 0.93
N ARG A 407 -20.80 10.47 0.02
CA ARG A 407 -19.68 10.84 -0.87
C ARG A 407 -20.14 11.38 -2.22
N LEU A 408 -21.22 10.81 -2.78
CA LEU A 408 -21.73 11.20 -4.10
C LEU A 408 -22.88 12.22 -4.05
N GLY A 409 -23.54 12.37 -2.91
CA GLY A 409 -24.77 13.17 -2.79
C GLY A 409 -25.99 12.53 -3.48
N ILE A 410 -25.89 11.26 -3.87
CA ILE A 410 -26.96 10.51 -4.57
C ILE A 410 -27.38 9.33 -3.68
N ALA A 411 -28.65 9.27 -3.33
CA ALA A 411 -29.21 8.24 -2.46
C ALA A 411 -29.53 6.94 -3.23
N ASP A 412 -29.75 5.87 -2.47
CA ASP A 412 -30.28 4.59 -2.97
C ASP A 412 -29.42 3.92 -4.06
N LEU A 413 -28.09 4.08 -3.94
CA LEU A 413 -27.12 3.48 -4.87
C LEU A 413 -26.64 2.08 -4.46
N TRP A 414 -27.10 1.55 -3.32
CA TRP A 414 -26.83 0.17 -2.90
C TRP A 414 -28.12 -0.54 -2.44
N PRO A 415 -28.39 -1.79 -2.87
CA PRO A 415 -27.60 -2.60 -3.80
C PRO A 415 -27.54 -2.00 -5.21
N LEU A 416 -26.50 -2.35 -5.97
CA LEU A 416 -26.26 -1.79 -7.30
C LEU A 416 -27.39 -2.14 -8.28
N ALA A 417 -27.96 -1.12 -8.90
CA ALA A 417 -29.02 -1.22 -9.91
C ALA A 417 -28.58 -0.58 -11.25
N PRO A 418 -27.72 -1.24 -12.04
CA PRO A 418 -27.04 -0.65 -13.20
C PRO A 418 -27.98 -0.08 -14.29
N GLU A 419 -29.22 -0.55 -14.36
CA GLU A 419 -30.24 -0.07 -15.27
C GLU A 419 -30.78 1.33 -14.93
N THR A 420 -30.58 1.83 -13.71
CA THR A 420 -31.07 3.14 -13.27
C THR A 420 -30.04 4.25 -13.43
N TRP A 421 -28.77 3.89 -13.64
CA TRP A 421 -27.67 4.87 -13.67
C TRP A 421 -27.65 5.67 -14.97
N ASP A 422 -27.61 6.99 -14.83
CA ASP A 422 -27.13 7.86 -15.88
C ASP A 422 -25.59 7.83 -15.95
N GLU A 423 -25.02 8.63 -16.85
CA GLU A 423 -23.58 8.67 -17.06
C GLU A 423 -22.83 9.19 -15.83
N ASN A 424 -23.34 10.24 -15.18
CA ASN A 424 -22.69 10.83 -14.02
C ASN A 424 -22.72 9.91 -12.80
N THR A 425 -23.84 9.22 -12.58
CA THR A 425 -23.97 8.21 -11.52
C THR A 425 -23.01 7.05 -11.75
N PHE A 426 -22.91 6.57 -12.99
CA PHE A 426 -22.01 5.47 -13.35
C PHE A 426 -20.54 5.82 -13.08
N TYR A 427 -20.10 7.00 -13.54
CA TYR A 427 -18.72 7.46 -13.35
C TYR A 427 -18.43 7.82 -11.89
N GLY A 428 -19.38 8.45 -11.18
CA GLY A 428 -19.25 8.70 -9.74
C GLY A 428 -19.12 7.40 -8.93
N LEU A 429 -19.89 6.37 -9.28
CA LEU A 429 -19.77 5.05 -8.66
C LEU A 429 -18.40 4.41 -8.90
N ILE A 430 -17.84 4.56 -10.11
CA ILE A 430 -16.49 4.07 -10.42
C ILE A 430 -15.44 4.69 -9.48
N GLU A 431 -15.50 6.00 -9.25
CA GLU A 431 -14.54 6.71 -8.40
C GLU A 431 -14.76 6.48 -6.90
N VAL A 432 -16.03 6.48 -6.44
CA VAL A 432 -16.31 6.28 -5.02
C VAL A 432 -15.91 4.88 -4.58
N LEU A 433 -16.18 3.86 -5.40
CA LEU A 433 -15.84 2.49 -5.06
C LEU A 433 -14.33 2.25 -5.13
N HIS A 434 -13.59 2.96 -5.99
CA HIS A 434 -12.13 2.98 -5.91
C HIS A 434 -11.66 3.45 -4.53
N ASP A 435 -12.27 4.48 -3.96
CA ASP A 435 -11.85 5.00 -2.66
C ASP A 435 -12.24 4.06 -1.50
N LEU A 436 -13.32 3.30 -1.66
CA LEU A 436 -13.85 2.39 -0.63
C LEU A 436 -13.18 1.01 -0.61
N VAL A 437 -12.58 0.55 -1.71
CA VAL A 437 -12.02 -0.82 -1.75
C VAL A 437 -10.77 -0.97 -0.88
N SER A 438 -10.74 -2.09 -0.15
CA SER A 438 -9.62 -2.48 0.71
C SER A 438 -9.45 -3.99 0.73
N ARG A 439 -8.26 -4.48 0.40
CA ARG A 439 -8.04 -5.91 0.20
C ARG A 439 -7.79 -6.58 1.55
N PRO A 440 -8.57 -7.58 1.96
CA PRO A 440 -8.25 -8.34 3.16
C PRO A 440 -6.99 -9.20 2.98
N ARG A 441 -6.18 -9.31 4.03
CA ARG A 441 -4.93 -10.11 4.01
C ARG A 441 -5.02 -11.36 4.85
N THR A 442 -6.04 -11.43 5.70
CA THR A 442 -6.40 -12.65 6.43
C THR A 442 -7.90 -12.87 6.38
N ARG A 443 -8.30 -14.13 6.49
CA ARG A 443 -9.70 -14.51 6.65
C ARG A 443 -9.83 -15.68 7.61
N GLN A 444 -10.98 -15.80 8.26
CA GLN A 444 -11.30 -16.92 9.13
C GLN A 444 -12.64 -17.52 8.70
N SER A 445 -12.68 -18.84 8.55
CA SER A 445 -13.93 -19.54 8.26
C SER A 445 -14.72 -19.66 9.55
N HIS A 446 -15.95 -19.20 9.52
CA HIS A 446 -16.92 -19.39 10.58
C HIS A 446 -18.05 -20.29 10.06
N SER A 447 -17.94 -21.59 10.35
CA SER A 447 -18.85 -22.61 9.83
C SER A 447 -20.18 -22.72 10.61
N PHE A 448 -20.37 -21.93 11.66
CA PHE A 448 -21.61 -21.95 12.42
C PHE A 448 -22.73 -21.29 11.61
N ASN A 449 -23.87 -21.99 11.47
CA ASN A 449 -25.05 -21.51 10.76
C ASN A 449 -24.77 -20.94 9.35
N ASP A 450 -23.83 -21.55 8.62
CA ASP A 450 -23.38 -21.12 7.28
C ASP A 450 -22.93 -19.65 7.21
N CYS A 451 -22.35 -19.11 8.29
CA CYS A 451 -21.89 -17.72 8.38
C CYS A 451 -20.79 -17.35 7.37
N GLY A 452 -19.97 -18.31 6.94
CA GLY A 452 -19.01 -18.13 5.85
C GLY A 452 -17.66 -17.60 6.30
N TRP A 453 -17.01 -16.78 5.48
CA TRP A 453 -15.68 -16.23 5.74
C TRP A 453 -15.77 -14.83 6.32
N HIS A 454 -14.99 -14.57 7.38
CA HIS A 454 -14.78 -13.22 7.90
C HIS A 454 -13.40 -12.71 7.52
N HIS A 455 -13.34 -11.48 7.03
CA HIS A 455 -12.15 -10.86 6.47
C HIS A 455 -11.52 -9.84 7.44
N PHE A 456 -10.19 -9.82 7.50
CA PHE A 456 -9.41 -8.97 8.42
C PHE A 456 -8.06 -8.56 7.82
N ASP A 457 -7.38 -7.62 8.48
CA ASP A 457 -6.06 -7.09 8.07
C ASP A 457 -6.14 -6.47 6.65
N PHE A 458 -6.90 -5.40 6.54
CA PHE A 458 -7.23 -4.77 5.27
C PHE A 458 -6.13 -3.84 4.75
N HIS A 459 -6.04 -3.70 3.43
CA HIS A 459 -5.07 -2.84 2.78
C HIS A 459 -5.62 -2.19 1.50
N SER A 460 -5.88 -0.89 1.59
CA SER A 460 -6.45 -0.08 0.51
C SER A 460 -5.52 0.05 -0.69
N GLY A 461 -4.21 0.21 -0.49
CA GLY A 461 -3.26 0.42 -1.59
C GLY A 461 -3.27 -0.71 -2.63
N SER A 462 -3.29 -1.97 -2.16
CA SER A 462 -3.29 -3.16 -3.03
C SER A 462 -4.63 -3.33 -3.74
N ALA A 463 -5.74 -3.10 -3.03
CA ALA A 463 -7.08 -3.15 -3.61
C ALA A 463 -7.27 -2.09 -4.69
N ARG A 464 -6.85 -0.85 -4.44
CA ARG A 464 -6.96 0.27 -5.39
C ARG A 464 -6.17 0.02 -6.67
N VAL A 465 -4.98 -0.58 -6.59
CA VAL A 465 -4.21 -1.00 -7.77
C VAL A 465 -4.98 -2.03 -8.60
N LEU A 466 -5.51 -3.08 -7.97
CA LEU A 466 -6.29 -4.11 -8.65
C LEU A 466 -7.58 -3.54 -9.27
N TYR A 467 -8.27 -2.68 -8.52
CA TYR A 467 -9.49 -2.03 -8.93
C TYR A 467 -9.29 -1.19 -10.18
N ARG A 468 -8.31 -0.27 -10.19
CA ARG A 468 -7.99 0.55 -11.37
C ARG A 468 -7.66 -0.33 -12.57
N TRP A 469 -6.87 -1.38 -12.38
CA TRP A 469 -6.52 -2.28 -13.47
C TRP A 469 -7.75 -2.99 -14.07
N LYS A 470 -8.62 -3.55 -13.23
CA LYS A 470 -9.86 -4.23 -13.66
C LYS A 470 -10.84 -3.27 -14.34
N VAL A 471 -11.07 -2.11 -13.74
CA VAL A 471 -11.99 -1.10 -14.27
C VAL A 471 -11.46 -0.51 -15.57
N ASN A 472 -10.18 -0.15 -15.68
CA ASN A 472 -9.62 0.38 -16.92
C ASN A 472 -9.65 -0.66 -18.05
N GLN A 473 -9.45 -1.95 -17.74
CA GLN A 473 -9.67 -3.00 -18.72
C GLN A 473 -11.13 -3.01 -19.21
N LEU A 474 -12.09 -2.96 -18.29
CA LEU A 474 -13.52 -2.92 -18.61
C LEU A 474 -13.91 -1.71 -19.45
N LEU A 475 -13.42 -0.51 -19.10
CA LEU A 475 -13.67 0.73 -19.85
C LEU A 475 -13.10 0.66 -21.27
N ARG A 476 -11.86 0.18 -21.42
CA ARG A 476 -11.22 0.01 -22.74
C ARG A 476 -11.93 -1.02 -23.61
N GLU A 477 -12.34 -2.16 -23.05
CA GLU A 477 -13.13 -3.17 -23.78
C GLU A 477 -14.49 -2.64 -24.23
N ALA A 478 -15.06 -1.68 -23.50
CA ALA A 478 -16.30 -1.00 -23.86
C ALA A 478 -16.11 0.17 -24.83
N GLY A 479 -14.87 0.52 -25.21
CA GLY A 479 -14.58 1.67 -26.06
C GLY A 479 -14.84 3.03 -25.39
N ILE A 480 -14.82 3.08 -24.05
CA ILE A 480 -14.97 4.33 -23.30
C ILE A 480 -13.63 5.07 -23.29
N GLU A 481 -13.62 6.35 -23.66
CA GLU A 481 -12.42 7.20 -23.78
C GLU A 481 -11.94 7.78 -22.43
N TYR A 482 -12.31 7.13 -21.32
CA TYR A 482 -11.89 7.47 -19.98
C TYR A 482 -11.22 6.27 -19.29
N GLU A 483 -10.28 6.56 -18.41
CA GLU A 483 -9.67 5.58 -17.52
C GLU A 483 -9.40 6.19 -16.13
N LEU A 484 -9.31 5.36 -15.10
CA LEU A 484 -8.85 5.80 -13.79
C LEU A 484 -7.35 6.07 -13.84
N ALA A 485 -6.94 7.29 -13.52
CA ALA A 485 -5.53 7.66 -13.45
C ALA A 485 -4.78 6.76 -12.47
N THR A 486 -3.60 6.27 -12.90
CA THR A 486 -2.79 5.30 -12.16
C THR A 486 -1.67 5.93 -11.34
N GLU A 487 -1.44 7.22 -11.54
CA GLU A 487 -0.44 8.07 -10.89
C GLU A 487 -0.92 9.52 -10.94
N GLY A 488 -0.26 10.42 -10.23
CA GLY A 488 -0.64 11.83 -10.23
C GLY A 488 -1.50 12.25 -9.03
N GLU A 489 -2.04 13.48 -9.09
CA GLU A 489 -2.92 14.08 -8.08
C GLU A 489 -4.38 13.64 -8.29
N ASP A 490 -4.70 13.34 -9.53
CA ASP A 490 -5.90 12.71 -10.05
C ASP A 490 -5.93 11.19 -9.83
N LEU A 491 -5.00 10.60 -9.08
CA LEU A 491 -4.94 9.14 -8.83
C LEU A 491 -6.30 8.58 -8.41
N GLY A 492 -6.86 7.68 -9.21
CA GLY A 492 -8.17 7.09 -8.95
C GLY A 492 -9.37 7.96 -9.36
N ARG A 493 -9.15 8.99 -10.18
CA ARG A 493 -10.18 9.78 -10.86
C ARG A 493 -10.18 9.46 -12.35
N LEU A 494 -11.33 9.63 -12.97
CA LEU A 494 -11.52 9.42 -14.39
C LEU A 494 -10.87 10.54 -15.18
N VAL A 495 -9.95 10.16 -16.05
CA VAL A 495 -9.22 11.04 -16.95
C VAL A 495 -9.38 10.60 -18.38
N ALA A 496 -9.28 11.54 -19.31
CA ALA A 496 -9.33 11.22 -20.74
C ALA A 496 -8.13 10.34 -21.15
N VAL A 497 -8.40 9.31 -21.95
CA VAL A 497 -7.36 8.40 -22.46
C VAL A 497 -6.40 9.16 -23.38
N THR A 498 -5.10 8.95 -23.19
CA THR A 498 -4.04 9.45 -24.07
C THR A 498 -3.27 8.31 -24.72
N ASP A 499 -2.58 8.55 -25.84
CA ASP A 499 -1.72 7.52 -26.43
C ASP A 499 -0.53 7.17 -25.54
N ASP A 500 0.05 5.98 -25.76
CA ASP A 500 1.13 5.42 -24.96
C ASP A 500 2.34 6.36 -24.82
N ALA A 501 2.67 7.13 -25.87
CA ALA A 501 3.82 8.05 -25.81
C ALA A 501 3.56 9.24 -24.90
N ARG A 502 2.32 9.78 -24.92
CA ARG A 502 1.90 10.84 -24.00
C ARG A 502 1.75 10.35 -22.56
N SER A 503 1.28 9.12 -22.37
CA SER A 503 1.22 8.48 -21.05
C SER A 503 2.62 8.28 -20.45
N GLU A 504 3.56 7.78 -21.25
CA GLU A 504 4.96 7.63 -20.85
C GLU A 504 5.63 8.98 -20.53
N LEU A 505 5.33 10.03 -21.32
CA LEU A 505 5.84 11.37 -21.05
C LEU A 505 5.38 11.89 -19.68
N VAL A 506 4.11 11.66 -19.32
CA VAL A 506 3.60 12.02 -17.98
C VAL A 506 4.35 11.27 -16.88
N HIS A 507 4.52 9.96 -17.05
CA HIS A 507 5.23 9.13 -16.08
C HIS A 507 6.66 9.64 -15.82
N GLN A 508 7.40 9.94 -16.89
CA GLN A 508 8.77 10.46 -16.82
C GLN A 508 8.81 11.85 -16.18
N ALA A 509 7.92 12.76 -16.59
CA ALA A 509 7.86 14.11 -16.03
C ALA A 509 7.57 14.11 -14.52
N LEU A 510 6.74 13.18 -14.04
CA LEU A 510 6.45 13.00 -12.62
C LEU A 510 7.62 12.37 -11.85
N SER A 511 8.25 11.34 -12.42
CA SER A 511 9.29 10.54 -11.76
C SER A 511 10.64 11.24 -11.68
N ASP A 512 11.01 12.02 -12.70
CA ASP A 512 12.34 12.61 -12.82
C ASP A 512 12.45 14.04 -12.26
N SER A 513 11.34 14.58 -11.74
CA SER A 513 11.29 15.93 -11.18
C SER A 513 11.79 15.97 -9.72
N THR A 514 12.37 17.10 -9.30
CA THR A 514 12.67 17.34 -7.87
C THR A 514 11.36 17.50 -7.07
N PRO A 515 11.31 17.20 -5.75
CA PRO A 515 10.06 17.20 -5.00
C PRO A 515 9.20 18.47 -5.14
N LEU A 516 9.83 19.66 -5.12
CA LEU A 516 9.14 20.95 -5.30
C LEU A 516 8.55 21.12 -6.72
N ILE A 517 9.21 20.57 -7.73
CA ILE A 517 8.76 20.65 -9.13
C ILE A 517 7.71 19.58 -9.40
N THR A 518 7.88 18.37 -8.84
CA THR A 518 6.93 17.26 -8.97
C THR A 518 5.53 17.68 -8.52
N THR A 519 5.38 18.41 -7.41
CA THR A 519 4.05 18.90 -6.97
C THR A 519 3.39 19.80 -8.02
N ARG A 520 4.14 20.71 -8.65
CA ARG A 520 3.59 21.60 -9.69
C ARG A 520 3.31 20.88 -11.01
N VAL A 521 4.16 19.93 -11.40
CA VAL A 521 3.94 19.07 -12.57
C VAL A 521 2.68 18.24 -12.38
N ARG A 522 2.52 17.66 -11.19
CA ARG A 522 1.35 16.86 -10.81
C ARG A 522 0.06 17.66 -10.91
N HIS A 523 0.05 18.85 -10.33
CA HIS A 523 -1.10 19.75 -10.39
C HIS A 523 -1.45 20.16 -11.83
N ALA A 524 -0.45 20.52 -12.63
CA ALA A 524 -0.68 20.89 -14.03
C ALA A 524 -1.27 19.73 -14.87
N ILE A 525 -0.80 18.50 -14.64
CA ILE A 525 -1.32 17.31 -15.33
C ILE A 525 -2.78 17.04 -14.94
N ALA A 526 -3.10 17.11 -13.64
CA ALA A 526 -4.46 16.89 -13.15
C ALA A 526 -5.44 17.90 -13.76
N LEU A 527 -5.12 19.20 -13.75
CA LEU A 527 -5.95 20.26 -14.36
C LEU A 527 -6.23 20.03 -15.85
N PHE A 528 -5.25 19.45 -16.57
CA PHE A 528 -5.35 19.24 -18.01
C PHE A 528 -6.15 17.98 -18.38
N ARG A 529 -6.12 16.96 -17.53
CA ARG A 529 -6.70 15.63 -17.80
C ARG A 529 -8.07 15.39 -17.19
N GLU A 530 -8.51 16.27 -16.30
CA GLU A 530 -9.82 16.21 -15.65
C GLU A 530 -10.96 16.02 -16.66
N ARG A 531 -11.94 15.17 -16.35
CA ARG A 531 -13.05 14.85 -17.26
C ARG A 531 -13.83 16.09 -17.72
N ASP A 532 -14.01 17.07 -16.83
CA ASP A 532 -14.72 18.32 -17.09
C ASP A 532 -13.76 19.50 -17.32
N THR A 533 -12.52 19.23 -17.78
CA THR A 533 -11.51 20.25 -18.04
C THR A 533 -12.07 21.37 -18.92
N THR A 534 -12.03 22.60 -18.40
CA THR A 534 -12.40 23.80 -19.15
C THR A 534 -11.18 24.39 -19.87
N VAL A 535 -11.42 25.25 -20.86
CA VAL A 535 -10.37 26.07 -21.51
C VAL A 535 -9.51 26.80 -20.48
N GLU A 536 -10.11 27.27 -19.38
CA GLU A 536 -9.40 27.97 -18.32
C GLU A 536 -8.53 27.04 -17.46
N SER A 537 -8.99 25.81 -17.23
CA SER A 537 -8.20 24.76 -16.57
C SER A 537 -6.98 24.40 -17.42
N LYS A 538 -7.15 24.23 -18.75
CA LYS A 538 -6.03 23.99 -19.68
C LYS A 538 -5.03 25.14 -19.67
N ARG A 539 -5.50 26.39 -19.69
CA ARG A 539 -4.63 27.58 -19.59
C ARG A 539 -3.87 27.59 -18.27
N SER A 540 -4.53 27.31 -17.15
CA SER A 540 -3.90 27.25 -15.82
C SER A 540 -2.82 26.16 -15.73
N ALA A 541 -3.07 24.99 -16.33
CA ALA A 541 -2.08 23.93 -16.47
C ALA A 541 -0.84 24.41 -17.25
N ILE A 542 -1.05 25.03 -18.42
CA ILE A 542 0.02 25.58 -19.26
C ILE A 542 0.82 26.65 -18.53
N VAL A 543 0.15 27.58 -17.82
CA VAL A 543 0.81 28.65 -17.05
C VAL A 543 1.67 28.05 -15.93
N THR A 544 1.19 27.01 -15.27
CA THR A 544 1.94 26.30 -14.23
C THR A 544 3.23 25.70 -14.79
N LEU A 545 3.14 24.97 -15.92
CA LEU A 545 4.33 24.44 -16.60
C LEU A 545 5.27 25.55 -17.09
N ALA A 546 4.72 26.64 -17.63
CA ALA A 546 5.51 27.79 -18.06
C ALA A 546 6.31 28.40 -16.90
N GLY A 547 5.73 28.46 -15.70
CA GLY A 547 6.42 28.92 -14.49
C GLY A 547 7.64 28.07 -14.15
N ILE A 548 7.50 26.73 -14.25
CA ILE A 548 8.62 25.79 -14.07
C ILE A 548 9.72 26.04 -15.12
N LEU A 549 9.33 26.26 -16.38
CA LEU A 549 10.29 26.54 -17.45
C LEU A 549 10.99 27.89 -17.30
N GLU A 550 10.32 28.91 -16.75
CA GLU A 550 10.94 30.22 -16.46
C GLU A 550 12.06 30.10 -15.42
N GLU A 551 11.86 29.30 -14.37
CA GLU A 551 12.91 29.00 -13.37
C GLU A 551 14.11 28.29 -14.00
N ARG A 552 13.88 27.53 -15.08
CA ARG A 552 14.89 26.77 -15.82
C ARG A 552 15.43 27.52 -17.03
N ARG A 553 15.12 28.81 -17.18
CA ARG A 553 15.47 29.59 -18.38
C ARG A 553 16.97 29.66 -18.65
N ALA A 554 17.81 29.79 -17.63
CA ALA A 554 19.26 29.77 -17.81
C ALA A 554 19.76 28.44 -18.42
N LEU A 555 19.20 27.32 -17.95
CA LEU A 555 19.51 25.99 -18.50
C LEU A 555 19.05 25.87 -19.96
N LEU A 556 17.85 26.35 -20.27
CA LEU A 556 17.31 26.34 -21.63
C LEU A 556 18.18 27.18 -22.57
N LYS A 557 18.68 28.34 -22.11
CA LYS A 557 19.55 29.21 -22.89
C LYS A 557 20.85 28.56 -23.28
N ASP A 558 21.46 27.85 -22.34
CA ASP A 558 22.73 27.16 -22.54
C ASP A 558 22.60 26.05 -23.60
N HIS A 559 21.45 25.37 -23.68
CA HIS A 559 21.26 24.20 -24.53
C HIS A 559 20.50 24.46 -25.84
N LEU A 560 19.53 25.39 -25.85
CA LEU A 560 18.69 25.71 -27.02
C LEU A 560 19.10 27.02 -27.71
N GLY A 561 19.93 27.85 -27.08
CA GLY A 561 20.39 29.11 -27.65
C GLY A 561 19.24 30.07 -27.97
N LYS A 562 19.08 30.45 -29.24
CA LYS A 562 18.04 31.40 -29.66
C LYS A 562 16.63 30.81 -29.70
N ASP A 563 16.52 29.48 -29.77
CA ASP A 563 15.23 28.79 -29.96
C ASP A 563 14.38 28.78 -28.68
N GLU A 564 15.00 29.03 -27.52
CA GLU A 564 14.28 29.30 -26.27
C GLU A 564 13.31 30.48 -26.39
N GLY A 565 13.62 31.46 -27.26
CA GLY A 565 12.79 32.64 -27.46
C GLY A 565 11.39 32.25 -27.93
N ALA A 566 11.25 31.23 -28.77
CA ALA A 566 9.97 30.76 -29.27
C ALA A 566 9.09 30.18 -28.15
N LEU A 567 9.68 29.46 -27.18
CA LEU A 567 8.99 28.90 -26.01
C LEU A 567 8.28 30.00 -25.20
N PHE A 568 9.01 31.07 -24.88
CA PHE A 568 8.47 32.16 -24.06
C PHE A 568 7.65 33.18 -24.85
N GLU A 569 7.90 33.37 -26.15
CA GLU A 569 7.03 34.17 -27.02
C GLU A 569 5.62 33.58 -27.11
N ILE A 570 5.50 32.24 -27.11
CA ILE A 570 4.19 31.57 -27.06
C ILE A 570 3.46 31.89 -25.76
N ALA A 571 4.12 31.79 -24.59
CA ALA A 571 3.49 32.15 -23.30
C ALA A 571 3.08 33.64 -23.20
N ASN A 572 3.79 34.53 -23.90
CA ASN A 572 3.62 35.99 -23.78
C ASN A 572 2.64 36.58 -24.81
N ARG A 573 2.61 36.07 -26.05
CA ARG A 573 1.77 36.62 -27.13
C ARG A 573 0.39 35.99 -27.24
N TYR A 574 0.28 34.73 -26.83
CA TYR A 574 -1.01 34.07 -26.70
C TYR A 574 -1.60 34.46 -25.35
N ASP A 575 -2.92 34.55 -25.28
CA ASP A 575 -3.72 34.90 -24.10
C ASP A 575 -3.64 33.80 -22.99
N LEU A 576 -2.41 33.47 -22.56
CA LEU A 576 -2.10 32.40 -21.62
C LEU A 576 -1.76 32.96 -20.23
N ARG A 577 -0.75 33.85 -20.14
CA ARG A 577 -0.30 34.44 -18.85
C ARG A 577 -0.99 35.74 -18.46
N HIS A 578 -1.32 36.57 -19.44
CA HIS A 578 -1.93 37.88 -19.25
C HIS A 578 -3.10 37.98 -20.23
N ARG A 579 -4.19 38.64 -19.84
CA ARG A 579 -5.39 38.84 -20.66
C ARG A 579 -5.49 40.28 -21.16
N LYS A 580 -4.55 40.68 -21.99
CA LYS A 580 -4.56 42.00 -22.61
C LYS A 580 -5.26 41.93 -23.95
N ALA A 581 -5.94 43.01 -24.32
CA ALA A 581 -6.71 43.11 -25.56
C ALA A 581 -5.86 42.97 -26.84
N ASP A 582 -4.53 43.06 -26.74
CA ASP A 582 -3.57 42.92 -27.84
C ASP A 582 -3.01 41.49 -28.01
N GLN A 583 -3.38 40.55 -27.14
CA GLN A 583 -2.94 39.15 -27.24
C GLN A 583 -3.87 38.33 -28.13
N LEU A 584 -3.30 37.36 -28.85
CA LEU A 584 -4.07 36.43 -29.67
C LEU A 584 -4.89 35.55 -28.74
N GLY A 585 -6.21 35.54 -28.87
CA GLY A 585 -7.15 34.74 -28.07
C GLY A 585 -8.18 33.95 -28.89
N ASP A 586 -8.24 34.20 -30.20
CA ASP A 586 -9.12 33.52 -31.16
C ASP A 586 -8.39 32.34 -31.81
N TYR A 587 -8.10 31.32 -31.00
CA TYR A 587 -7.47 30.08 -31.44
C TYR A 587 -8.22 28.87 -30.87
N ASP A 588 -8.23 27.79 -31.63
CA ASP A 588 -8.92 26.55 -31.29
C ASP A 588 -8.34 25.93 -30.00
N GLU A 589 -9.20 25.29 -29.20
CA GLU A 589 -8.80 24.61 -27.98
C GLU A 589 -7.73 23.53 -28.23
N VAL A 590 -7.74 22.89 -29.40
CA VAL A 590 -6.70 21.91 -29.82
C VAL A 590 -5.29 22.53 -29.78
N PHE A 591 -5.18 23.85 -29.92
CA PHE A 591 -3.90 24.54 -29.80
C PHE A 591 -3.38 24.54 -28.35
N LEU A 592 -4.26 24.61 -27.35
CA LEU A 592 -3.88 24.49 -25.93
C LEU A 592 -3.35 23.09 -25.63
N ASP A 593 -3.96 22.06 -26.22
CA ASP A 593 -3.48 20.68 -26.06
C ASP A 593 -2.06 20.54 -26.60
N TRP A 594 -1.80 21.08 -27.80
CA TRP A 594 -0.45 21.08 -28.37
C TRP A 594 0.56 21.83 -27.49
N ILE A 595 0.21 23.02 -26.99
CA ILE A 595 1.09 23.79 -26.10
C ILE A 595 1.39 23.02 -24.81
N PHE A 596 0.37 22.42 -24.20
CA PHE A 596 0.51 21.65 -22.97
C PHE A 596 1.52 20.51 -23.14
N TRP A 597 1.33 19.67 -24.16
CA TRP A 597 2.23 18.54 -24.43
C TRP A 597 3.65 19.01 -24.75
N TRP A 598 3.79 20.10 -25.48
CA TRP A 598 5.10 20.67 -25.79
C TRP A 598 5.82 21.20 -24.54
N TYR A 599 5.10 21.87 -23.63
CA TYR A 599 5.67 22.37 -22.38
C TYR A 599 6.02 21.24 -21.42
N LEU A 600 5.16 20.23 -21.30
CA LEU A 600 5.44 19.05 -20.49
C LEU A 600 6.67 18.29 -21.02
N GLY A 601 6.77 18.11 -22.35
CA GLY A 601 7.98 17.56 -23.00
C GLY A 601 9.24 18.37 -22.72
N THR A 602 9.13 19.69 -22.62
CA THR A 602 10.26 20.57 -22.28
C THR A 602 10.65 20.46 -20.80
N VAL A 603 9.68 20.28 -19.89
CA VAL A 603 9.96 20.01 -18.48
C VAL A 603 10.69 18.67 -18.31
N GLU A 604 10.23 17.64 -19.01
CA GLU A 604 10.88 16.32 -19.02
C GLU A 604 12.32 16.40 -19.57
N LEU A 605 12.52 17.07 -20.72
CA LEU A 605 13.85 17.30 -21.29
C LEU A 605 14.78 17.99 -20.28
N THR A 606 14.29 19.02 -19.60
CA THR A 606 15.10 19.75 -18.62
C THR A 606 15.40 18.91 -17.37
N ASN A 607 14.53 17.99 -16.97
CA ASN A 607 14.84 17.00 -15.93
C ASN A 607 16.03 16.12 -16.34
N ARG A 608 16.01 15.57 -17.57
CA ARG A 608 17.11 14.75 -18.09
C ARG A 608 18.43 15.51 -18.15
N LEU A 609 18.41 16.77 -18.59
CA LEU A 609 19.60 17.62 -18.64
C LEU A 609 20.19 17.85 -17.25
N ILE A 610 19.34 18.11 -16.24
CA ILE A 610 19.78 18.26 -14.84
C ILE A 610 20.38 16.96 -14.31
N ALA A 611 19.71 15.83 -14.53
CA ALA A 611 20.21 14.52 -14.11
C ALA A 611 21.57 14.18 -14.75
N SER A 612 21.74 14.48 -16.05
CA SER A 612 23.01 14.24 -16.76
C SER A 612 24.17 15.09 -16.21
N ARG A 613 23.90 16.34 -15.80
CA ARG A 613 24.88 17.22 -15.15
C ARG A 613 25.23 16.75 -13.74
N ALA A 614 24.31 16.13 -13.01
CA ALA A 614 24.58 15.61 -11.67
C ALA A 614 25.39 14.30 -11.66
N ALA A 615 25.36 13.55 -12.77
CA ALA A 615 26.11 12.32 -12.95
C ALA A 615 27.52 12.52 -13.55
N SER A 616 27.84 13.72 -14.03
CA SER A 616 29.14 14.13 -14.57
C SER A 616 29.96 14.84 -13.51
#